data_AF-A0A442W0N7-F1
#
_entry.id   AF-A0A442W0N7-F1
#
_cell.length_a   1.000
_cell.length_b   1.000
_cell.length_c   1.000
_cell.angle_alpha   90.00
_cell.angle_beta   90.00
_cell.angle_gamma   90.00
#
_symmetry.space_group_name_H-M   'P 1'
#
loop_
_entity.id
_entity.type
_entity.pdbx_description
1 polymer ?
#
loop_
_entity_poly.entity_id
_entity_poly.type
_entity_poly.pdbx_seq_one_letter_code
_entity_poly.pdbx_strand_id
1 'polypeptide(L)'
;MTNTFHTVTVESAAEAYVLSRGKARFLSIAQAIRAIRTLMPACKATDAELEAMLAATCIVHDVPVAFDGTAVDGSEMRLHA
;
A
#
# COMPACT_ATOMS: atom_id res chain seq x y z
N MET A 1 -27.41 17.08 7.17
CA MET A 1 -26.24 16.48 6.47
C MET A 1 -25.89 15.20 7.19
N THR A 2 -26.34 14.05 6.68
CA THR A 2 -25.95 12.74 7.21
C THR A 2 -24.61 12.39 6.59
N ASN A 3 -23.51 12.64 7.31
CA ASN A 3 -22.22 12.03 6.97
C ASN A 3 -22.36 10.54 7.29
N THR A 4 -22.83 9.77 6.32
CA THR A 4 -22.74 8.32 6.37
C THR A 4 -21.26 7.99 6.32
N PHE A 5 -20.64 7.79 7.47
CA PHE A 5 -19.29 7.24 7.54
C PHE A 5 -19.37 5.82 6.99
N HIS A 6 -19.14 5.67 5.69
CA HIS A 6 -18.99 4.37 5.07
C HIS A 6 -17.93 3.62 5.88
N THR A 7 -18.27 2.41 6.30
CA THR A 7 -17.30 1.50 6.92
C THR A 7 -16.13 1.39 5.95
N VAL A 8 -14.99 1.98 6.31
CA VAL A 8 -13.78 1.93 5.47
C VAL A 8 -13.31 0.48 5.48
N THR A 9 -13.52 -0.21 4.36
CA THR A 9 -12.95 -1.54 4.15
C THR A 9 -11.53 -1.40 3.64
N VAL A 10 -10.73 -2.46 3.80
CA VAL A 10 -9.35 -2.51 3.32
C VAL A 10 -9.31 -2.29 1.81
N GLU A 11 -10.28 -2.83 1.07
CA GLU A 11 -10.38 -2.61 -0.39
C GLU A 11 -10.61 -1.13 -0.72
N SER A 12 -11.54 -0.47 -0.02
CA SER A 12 -11.82 0.96 -0.26
C SER A 12 -10.62 1.86 0.08
N ALA A 13 -9.85 1.49 1.12
CA ALA A 13 -8.62 2.20 1.47
C ALA A 13 -7.52 1.98 0.42
N ALA A 14 -7.39 0.76 -0.11
CA ALA A 14 -6.44 0.45 -1.18
C ALA A 14 -6.78 1.19 -2.47
N GLU A 15 -8.04 1.18 -2.90
CA GLU A 15 -8.52 1.90 -4.07
C GLU A 15 -8.30 3.41 -3.95
N ALA A 16 -8.71 4.00 -2.83
CA ALA A 16 -8.50 5.43 -2.57
C ALA A 16 -7.01 5.79 -2.58
N TYR A 17 -6.15 4.93 -2.03
CA TYR A 17 -4.71 5.15 -2.06
C TYR A 17 -4.16 5.13 -3.48
N VAL A 18 -4.51 4.11 -4.29
CA VAL A 18 -4.09 3.98 -5.69
C VAL A 18 -4.52 5.21 -6.50
N LEU A 19 -5.79 5.61 -6.40
CA LEU A 19 -6.33 6.78 -7.10
C LEU A 19 -5.67 8.09 -6.66
N SER A 20 -5.37 8.25 -5.36
CA SER A 20 -4.68 9.43 -4.84
C SER A 20 -3.26 9.60 -5.41
N ARG A 21 -2.65 8.49 -5.84
CA ARG A 21 -1.30 8.44 -6.42
C ARG A 21 -1.28 8.50 -7.94
N GLY A 22 -2.42 8.73 -8.61
CA GLY A 22 -2.49 8.84 -10.09
C GLY A 22 -1.66 9.98 -10.71
N LYS A 23 -1.12 10.91 -9.90
CA LYS A 23 -0.14 11.92 -10.35
C LYS A 23 1.32 11.50 -10.12
N ALA A 24 1.57 10.44 -9.36
CA ALA A 24 2.89 9.89 -9.18
C ALA A 24 3.28 9.06 -10.41
N ARG A 25 4.57 9.05 -10.74
CA ARG A 25 5.10 8.26 -11.86
C ARG A 25 4.95 6.75 -11.65
N PHE A 26 4.91 6.32 -10.39
CA PHE A 26 4.75 4.93 -9.97
C PHE A 26 4.20 4.85 -8.55
N LEU A 27 3.55 3.73 -8.24
CA LEU A 27 3.09 3.36 -6.90
C LEU A 27 4.01 2.29 -6.31
N SER A 28 4.59 2.58 -5.15
CA SER A 28 5.34 1.58 -4.37
C SER A 28 4.38 0.73 -3.55
N ILE A 29 4.43 -0.60 -3.74
CA ILE A 29 3.62 -1.54 -2.96
C ILE A 29 3.95 -1.45 -1.48
N ALA A 30 5.24 -1.39 -1.12
CA ALA A 30 5.66 -1.28 0.27
C ALA A 30 5.16 0.01 0.94
N GLN A 31 5.17 1.14 0.21
CA GLN A 31 4.60 2.39 0.72
C GLN A 31 3.09 2.33 0.85
N ALA A 32 2.40 1.70 -0.10
CA ALA A 32 0.95 1.53 -0.07
C ALA A 32 0.50 0.68 1.12
N ILE A 33 1.17 -0.45 1.36
CA ILE A 33 0.93 -1.31 2.53
C ILE A 33 1.12 -0.53 3.83
N ARG A 34 2.24 0.22 3.96
CA ARG A 34 2.49 1.05 5.15
C ARG A 34 1.39 2.09 5.35
N ALA A 35 0.95 2.75 4.29
CA ALA A 35 -0.12 3.74 4.35
C ALA A 35 -1.45 3.12 4.80
N ILE A 36 -1.82 1.95 4.26
CA ILE A 36 -3.04 1.23 4.67
C ILE A 36 -2.96 0.86 6.15
N ARG A 37 -1.83 0.35 6.63
CA ARG A 37 -1.66 0.01 8.06
C ARG A 37 -1.67 1.23 8.97
N THR A 38 -1.16 2.37 8.53
CA THR A 38 -1.29 3.64 9.26
C THR A 38 -2.75 4.07 9.35
N LEU A 39 -3.52 3.93 8.28
CA LEU A 39 -4.94 4.30 8.24
C LEU A 39 -5.82 3.31 9.01
N MET A 40 -5.49 2.02 8.96
CA MET A 40 -6.26 0.91 9.51
C MET A 40 -5.38 -0.01 10.37
N PRO A 41 -4.97 0.42 11.57
CA PRO A 41 -4.05 -0.35 12.42
C PRO A 41 -4.62 -1.68 12.92
N ALA A 42 -5.95 -1.84 12.91
CA ALA A 42 -6.64 -3.09 13.26
C ALA A 42 -6.80 -4.06 12.08
N CYS A 43 -6.32 -3.70 10.88
CA CYS A 43 -6.35 -4.56 9.70
C CYS A 43 -5.53 -5.83 9.94
N LYS A 44 -6.20 -6.99 9.91
CA LYS A 44 -5.59 -8.31 10.13
C LYS A 44 -5.01 -8.92 8.85
N ALA A 45 -5.20 -8.28 7.69
CA ALA A 45 -4.64 -8.76 6.44
C ALA A 45 -3.11 -8.79 6.52
N THR A 46 -2.54 -9.91 6.06
CA THR A 46 -1.11 -10.09 5.90
C THR A 46 -0.56 -9.16 4.83
N ASP A 47 0.75 -8.93 4.84
CA ASP A 47 1.40 -8.11 3.79
C ASP A 47 1.19 -8.69 2.40
N ALA A 48 1.19 -10.02 2.26
CA ALA A 48 0.94 -10.71 1.00
C ALA A 48 -0.50 -10.51 0.49
N GLU A 49 -1.51 -10.54 1.38
CA GLU A 49 -2.91 -10.26 1.01
C GLU A 49 -3.09 -8.80 0.58
N LEU A 50 -2.46 -7.86 1.30
CA LEU A 50 -2.49 -6.44 0.94
C LEU A 50 -1.77 -6.18 -0.39
N GLU A 51 -0.63 -6.81 -0.61
CA GLU A 51 0.12 -6.76 -1.87
C GLU A 51 -0.73 -7.25 -3.04
N ALA A 52 -1.34 -8.44 -2.93
CA ALA A 52 -2.17 -9.01 -3.98
C ALA A 52 -3.35 -8.09 -4.33
N MET A 53 -4.01 -7.52 -3.31
CA MET A 53 -5.11 -6.58 -3.47
C MET A 53 -4.65 -5.29 -4.16
N LEU A 54 -3.54 -4.70 -3.71
CA LEU A 54 -2.96 -3.49 -4.30
C LEU A 54 -2.52 -3.70 -5.75
N ALA A 55 -1.89 -4.84 -6.05
CA ALA A 55 -1.47 -5.18 -7.40
C ALA A 55 -2.68 -5.32 -8.34
N ALA A 56 -3.74 -6.02 -7.90
CA ALA A 56 -4.97 -6.15 -8.66
C ALA A 56 -5.61 -4.77 -8.95
N THR A 57 -5.69 -3.92 -7.94
CA THR A 57 -6.23 -2.55 -8.09
C THR A 57 -5.37 -1.71 -9.04
N CYS A 58 -4.04 -1.79 -8.94
CA CYS A 58 -3.15 -1.06 -9.86
C CYS A 58 -3.32 -1.51 -11.32
N ILE A 59 -3.52 -2.82 -11.56
CA ILE A 59 -3.81 -3.35 -12.90
C ILE A 59 -5.13 -2.79 -13.44
N VAL A 60 -6.19 -2.77 -12.62
CA VAL A 60 -7.51 -2.24 -13.02
C VAL A 60 -7.45 -0.76 -13.38
N HIS A 61 -6.64 0.03 -12.66
CA HIS A 61 -6.55 1.48 -12.85
C HIS A 61 -5.37 1.92 -13.72
N ASP A 62 -4.67 0.99 -14.37
CA ASP A 62 -3.49 1.27 -15.21
C ASP A 62 -2.41 2.12 -14.50
N VAL A 63 -2.23 1.87 -13.19
CA VAL A 63 -1.24 2.59 -12.38
C VAL A 63 0.09 1.84 -12.43
N PRO A 64 1.19 2.48 -12.90
CA PRO A 64 2.50 1.83 -12.90
C PRO A 64 2.94 1.48 -11.48
N VAL A 65 3.36 0.24 -11.27
CA VAL A 65 3.82 -0.25 -9.96
C VAL A 65 5.33 -0.33 -9.91
N ALA A 66 5.92 0.22 -8.85
CA ALA A 66 7.28 -0.07 -8.45
C ALA A 66 7.27 -1.16 -7.37
N PHE A 67 7.88 -2.29 -7.69
CA PHE A 67 8.21 -3.29 -6.68
C PHE A 67 9.48 -2.81 -5.97
N ASP A 68 9.30 -2.07 -4.88
CA ASP A 68 10.40 -1.86 -3.93
C ASP A 68 10.81 -3.24 -3.45
N GLY A 69 11.95 -3.73 -3.95
CA GLY A 69 12.48 -5.01 -3.56
C GLY A 69 12.57 -5.06 -2.04
N THR A 70 11.82 -5.95 -1.41
CA THR A 70 12.16 -6.43 -0.08
C THR A 70 13.48 -7.16 -0.22
N ALA A 71 14.58 -6.42 -0.22
CA ALA A 71 15.82 -6.97 0.29
C ALA A 71 15.48 -7.39 1.73
N VAL A 72 15.28 -8.69 1.90
CA VAL A 72 15.39 -9.34 3.20
C VAL A 72 16.86 -9.25 3.58
N ASP A 73 17.35 -8.04 3.85
CA ASP A 73 18.73 -7.80 4.22
C ASP A 73 18.75 -7.31 5.66
N GLY A 74 18.82 -8.29 6.55
CA GLY A 74 19.39 -8.13 7.88
C GLY A 74 20.89 -7.90 7.81
N SER A 75 21.37 -6.95 7.00
CA SER A 75 22.71 -6.40 7.13
C SER A 75 22.58 -4.91 7.39
N GLU A 76 22.52 -4.57 8.67
CA GLU A 76 23.09 -3.30 9.10
C GLU A 76 24.52 -3.26 8.55
N MET A 77 24.74 -2.50 7.46
CA MET A 77 26.08 -2.09 7.05
C MET A 77 26.61 -1.17 8.15
N ARG A 78 27.13 -1.79 9.21
CA ARG A 78 27.80 -1.12 10.31
C ARG A 78 29.13 -0.63 9.75
N LEU A 79 29.15 0.63 9.35
CA LEU A 79 30.38 1.34 9.01
C LEU A 79 31.26 1.33 10.27
N HIS A 80 32.31 0.52 10.25
CA HIS A 80 33.36 0.59 11.26
C HIS A 80 34.15 1.89 11.01
N ALA A 81 34.19 2.74 12.04
CA ALA A 81 35.10 3.87 12.15
C ALA A 81 36.52 3.40 12.52
#